data_AF-A0A959FJI3-F1
#
_entry.id   AF-A0A959FJI3-F1
#
_cell.length_a   1.000
_cell.length_b   1.000
_cell.length_c   1.000
_cell.angle_alpha   90.00
_cell.angle_beta   90.00
_cell.angle_gamma   90.00
#
_symmetry.space_group_name_H-M   'P 1'
#
loop_
_entity.id
_entity.type
_entity.pdbx_description
1 polymer ?
#
loop_
_entity_poly.entity_id
_entity_poly.type
_entity_poly.pdbx_seq_one_letter_code
_entity_poly.pdbx_strand_id
1 'polypeptide(L)'
;MKLPWLTMQGAAILVFGTWLYFRGQIWGNTELFPSEMVGIYTRDSSSFFLALRIVFLAAAGWGVVLFWRSGRLFYIALPFLWFPVLLGLDSLLITLAMGRVARVNTELVPDLPLLYYHGLIEALATVLLGLVVMAILGTYYQNHRRARHFAPGV
;
A
#
# COMPACT_ATOMS: atom_id res chain seq x y z
N MET A 1 -3.15 -8.48 -25.70
CA MET A 1 -3.88 -7.77 -24.62
C MET A 1 -2.89 -7.26 -23.59
N LYS A 2 -2.63 -5.94 -23.50
CA LYS A 2 -1.60 -5.33 -22.62
C LYS A 2 -2.17 -4.47 -21.46
N LEU A 3 -3.49 -4.32 -21.34
CA LEU A 3 -4.13 -3.30 -20.50
C LEU A 3 -4.31 -3.57 -18.99
N PRO A 4 -4.56 -4.80 -18.48
CA PRO A 4 -5.09 -4.96 -17.11
C PRO A 4 -4.09 -4.73 -15.97
N TRP A 5 -2.79 -4.66 -16.27
CA TRP A 5 -1.75 -4.43 -15.25
C TRP A 5 -1.56 -2.96 -14.90
N LEU A 6 -1.54 -2.11 -15.94
CA LEU A 6 -1.43 -0.67 -15.79
C LEU A 6 -2.70 -0.09 -15.14
N THR A 7 -3.86 -0.71 -15.34
CA THR A 7 -5.11 -0.29 -14.70
C THR A 7 -5.11 -0.52 -13.19
N MET A 8 -4.43 -1.55 -12.66
CA MET A 8 -4.37 -1.79 -11.21
C MET A 8 -3.44 -0.79 -10.50
N GLN A 9 -2.32 -0.44 -11.14
CA GLN A 9 -1.45 0.66 -10.71
C GLN A 9 -2.20 2.00 -10.74
N GLY A 10 -2.90 2.27 -11.84
CA GLY A 10 -3.74 3.47 -11.98
C GLY A 10 -4.84 3.54 -10.92
N ALA A 11 -5.47 2.41 -10.59
CA ALA A 11 -6.46 2.33 -9.51
C ALA A 11 -5.86 2.63 -8.14
N ALA A 12 -4.65 2.14 -7.84
CA ALA A 12 -3.96 2.43 -6.58
C ALA A 12 -3.65 3.93 -6.47
N ILE A 13 -3.12 4.53 -7.54
CA ILE A 13 -2.85 5.96 -7.62
C ILE A 13 -4.13 6.77 -7.49
N LEU A 14 -5.24 6.34 -8.10
CA LEU A 14 -6.52 7.03 -8.03
C LEU A 14 -7.13 6.97 -6.63
N VAL A 15 -7.12 5.80 -5.98
CA VAL A 15 -7.56 5.64 -4.59
C VAL A 15 -6.72 6.53 -3.67
N PHE A 16 -5.40 6.48 -3.81
CA PHE A 16 -4.50 7.28 -2.97
C PHE A 16 -4.60 8.78 -3.26
N GLY A 17 -4.72 9.18 -4.52
CA GLY A 17 -4.89 10.58 -4.92
C GLY A 17 -6.22 11.16 -4.41
N THR A 18 -7.29 10.37 -4.47
CA THR A 18 -8.60 10.74 -3.89
C THR A 18 -8.47 10.92 -2.38
N TRP A 19 -7.74 10.03 -1.72
CA TRP A 19 -7.45 10.14 -0.30
C TRP A 19 -6.65 11.42 0.05
N LEU A 20 -5.59 11.73 -0.70
CA LEU A 20 -4.82 12.96 -0.54
C LEU A 20 -5.68 14.22 -0.72
N TYR A 21 -6.60 14.21 -1.69
CA TYR A 21 -7.52 15.32 -1.91
C TYR A 21 -8.42 15.57 -0.70
N PHE A 22 -9.13 14.54 -0.21
CA PHE A 22 -9.99 14.66 0.97
C PHE A 22 -9.21 15.07 2.22
N ARG A 23 -8.01 14.52 2.41
CA ARG A 23 -7.11 14.93 3.48
C ARG A 23 -6.78 16.42 3.40
N GLY A 24 -6.44 16.92 2.22
CA GLY A 24 -6.17 18.35 2.01
C GLY A 24 -7.35 19.23 2.41
N GLN A 25 -8.57 18.80 2.11
CA GLN A 25 -9.80 19.51 2.51
C GLN A 25 -9.99 19.52 4.03
N ILE A 26 -9.78 18.39 4.72
CA ILE A 26 -9.95 18.29 6.18
C ILE A 26 -8.95 19.20 6.91
N TRP A 27 -7.67 19.10 6.59
CA TRP A 27 -6.61 19.86 7.28
C TRP A 27 -6.51 21.32 6.83
N GLY A 28 -7.10 21.66 5.69
CA GLY A 28 -7.20 23.03 5.19
C GLY A 28 -8.42 23.79 5.69
N ASN A 29 -9.39 23.10 6.32
CA ASN A 29 -10.63 23.72 6.77
C ASN A 29 -10.44 24.45 8.11
N THR A 30 -10.52 25.78 8.10
CA THR A 30 -10.36 26.61 9.30
C THR A 30 -11.59 26.64 10.21
N GLU A 31 -12.72 26.10 9.77
CA GLU A 31 -13.98 26.05 10.54
C GLU A 31 -14.05 24.85 11.49
N LEU A 32 -13.23 23.82 11.28
CA LEU A 32 -13.22 22.62 12.12
C LEU A 32 -12.33 22.80 13.34
N PHE A 33 -12.76 22.27 14.47
CA PHE A 33 -11.87 22.13 15.62
C PHE A 33 -10.83 21.02 15.37
N PRO A 34 -9.61 21.13 15.93
CA PRO A 34 -8.58 20.12 15.75
C PRO A 34 -9.01 18.69 16.13
N SER A 35 -9.82 18.54 17.18
CA SER A 35 -10.38 17.24 17.60
C SER A 35 -11.34 16.66 16.57
N GLU A 36 -12.16 17.50 15.92
CA GLU A 36 -13.08 17.09 14.85
C GLU A 36 -12.31 16.65 13.60
N MET A 37 -11.24 17.38 13.24
CA MET A 37 -10.34 16.98 12.15
C MET A 37 -9.76 15.59 12.39
N VAL A 38 -9.28 15.31 13.60
CA VAL A 38 -8.75 13.99 13.98
C VAL A 38 -9.84 12.91 13.94
N GLY A 39 -11.06 13.21 14.39
CA GLY A 39 -12.19 12.28 14.35
C GLY A 39 -12.61 11.90 12.92
N ILE A 40 -12.76 12.90 12.04
CA ILE A 40 -13.06 12.67 10.62
C ILE A 40 -11.92 11.90 9.97
N TYR A 41 -10.67 12.30 10.25
CA TYR A 41 -9.48 11.64 9.75
C TYR A 41 -9.48 10.15 10.08
N THR A 42 -9.62 9.78 11.36
CA THR A 42 -9.53 8.38 11.80
C THR A 42 -10.67 7.53 11.22
N ARG A 43 -11.90 8.06 11.22
CA ARG A 43 -13.07 7.39 10.64
C ARG A 43 -12.90 7.12 9.15
N ASP A 44 -12.59 8.15 8.38
CA ASP A 44 -12.58 8.06 6.92
C ASP A 44 -11.33 7.30 6.43
N SER A 45 -10.19 7.45 7.13
CA SER A 45 -8.96 6.69 6.87
C SER A 45 -9.21 5.19 6.76
N SER A 46 -10.01 4.62 7.66
CA SER A 46 -10.27 3.19 7.71
C SER A 46 -10.83 2.65 6.38
N SER A 47 -11.75 3.39 5.77
CA SER A 47 -12.40 3.03 4.50
C SER A 47 -11.42 3.17 3.33
N PHE A 48 -10.60 4.22 3.30
CA PHE A 48 -9.60 4.41 2.25
C PHE A 48 -8.50 3.34 2.30
N PHE A 49 -8.00 3.00 3.49
CA PHE A 49 -7.03 1.93 3.64
C PHE A 49 -7.59 0.57 3.25
N LEU A 50 -8.87 0.29 3.54
CA LEU A 50 -9.53 -0.92 3.05
C LEU A 50 -9.54 -0.97 1.52
N ALA A 51 -9.94 0.12 0.86
CA ALA A 51 -9.93 0.20 -0.60
C ALA A 51 -8.50 0.00 -1.17
N LEU A 52 -7.50 0.62 -0.56
CA LEU A 52 -6.10 0.49 -0.96
C LEU A 52 -5.60 -0.96 -0.82
N ARG A 53 -5.96 -1.65 0.26
CA ARG A 53 -5.63 -3.07 0.49
C ARG A 53 -6.30 -3.99 -0.54
N ILE A 54 -7.55 -3.72 -0.90
CA ILE A 54 -8.26 -4.48 -1.96
C ILE A 54 -7.52 -4.33 -3.28
N VAL A 55 -7.15 -3.11 -3.66
CA VAL A 55 -6.37 -2.85 -4.88
C VAL A 55 -5.01 -3.55 -4.82
N PHE A 56 -4.33 -3.50 -3.67
CA PHE A 56 -3.07 -4.21 -3.47
C PHE A 56 -3.21 -5.72 -3.66
N LEU A 57 -4.21 -6.36 -3.04
CA LEU A 57 -4.45 -7.80 -3.19
C LEU A 57 -4.77 -8.19 -4.63
N ALA A 58 -5.59 -7.38 -5.31
CA ALA A 58 -5.89 -7.59 -6.72
C ALA A 58 -4.62 -7.48 -7.58
N ALA A 59 -3.79 -6.47 -7.33
CA ALA A 59 -2.51 -6.29 -8.01
C ALA A 59 -1.52 -7.42 -7.70
N ALA A 60 -1.42 -7.88 -6.46
CA ALA A 60 -0.58 -9.02 -6.10
C ALA A 60 -1.03 -10.30 -6.84
N GLY A 61 -2.32 -10.62 -6.82
CA GLY A 61 -2.88 -11.77 -7.51
C GLY A 61 -2.66 -11.72 -9.02
N TRP A 62 -2.90 -10.56 -9.65
CA TRP A 62 -2.64 -10.40 -11.09
C TRP A 62 -1.15 -10.44 -11.44
N GLY A 63 -0.30 -9.92 -10.55
CA GLY A 63 1.15 -9.98 -10.67
C GLY A 63 1.67 -11.42 -10.74
N VAL A 64 1.10 -12.32 -9.93
CA VAL A 64 1.37 -13.75 -9.98
C VAL A 64 0.95 -14.35 -11.32
N VAL A 65 -0.24 -14.03 -11.84
CA VAL A 65 -0.70 -14.52 -13.16
C VAL A 65 0.26 -14.09 -14.28
N LEU A 66 0.73 -12.84 -14.27
CA LEU A 66 1.68 -12.34 -15.26
C LEU A 66 3.06 -12.96 -15.11
N PHE A 67 3.50 -13.21 -13.89
CA PHE A 67 4.72 -13.96 -13.63
C PHE A 67 4.66 -15.36 -14.24
N TRP A 68 3.58 -16.11 -14.04
CA TRP A 68 3.44 -17.45 -14.63
C TRP A 68 3.54 -17.45 -16.15
N ARG A 69 3.01 -16.41 -16.80
CA ARG A 69 3.04 -16.28 -18.27
C ARG A 69 4.39 -15.83 -18.82
N SER A 70 5.13 -15.02 -18.08
CA SER A 70 6.33 -14.32 -18.59
C SER A 70 7.64 -14.71 -17.92
N GLY A 71 7.59 -15.35 -16.76
CA GLY A 71 8.73 -15.63 -15.89
C GLY A 71 9.36 -14.40 -15.23
N ARG A 72 8.79 -13.19 -15.40
CA ARG A 72 9.39 -11.94 -14.91
C ARG A 72 8.95 -11.63 -13.48
N LEU A 73 9.89 -11.71 -12.54
CA LEU A 73 9.66 -11.42 -11.10
C LEU A 73 9.13 -10.01 -10.83
N PHE A 74 9.43 -9.06 -11.71
CA PHE A 74 8.97 -7.67 -11.58
C PHE A 74 7.45 -7.55 -11.43
N TYR A 75 6.66 -8.42 -12.08
CA TYR A 75 5.21 -8.38 -11.96
C TYR A 75 4.73 -8.73 -10.55
N ILE A 76 5.45 -9.59 -9.84
CA ILE A 76 5.12 -9.93 -8.45
C ILE A 76 5.63 -8.83 -7.52
N ALA A 77 6.85 -8.33 -7.75
CA ALA A 77 7.52 -7.37 -6.89
C ALA A 77 6.75 -6.05 -6.77
N LEU A 78 6.18 -5.60 -7.87
CA LEU A 78 5.70 -4.24 -8.03
C LEU A 78 4.58 -3.83 -7.04
N PRO A 79 3.53 -4.64 -6.79
CA PRO A 79 2.58 -4.43 -5.68
C PRO A 79 3.24 -4.23 -4.32
N PHE A 80 4.24 -5.06 -4.00
CA PHE A 80 4.98 -4.98 -2.75
C PHE A 80 5.98 -3.82 -2.70
N LEU A 81 6.18 -3.09 -3.81
CA LEU A 81 6.97 -1.86 -3.83
C LEU A 81 6.09 -0.62 -3.65
N TRP A 82 5.02 -0.49 -4.44
CA TRP A 82 4.21 0.74 -4.38
C TRP A 82 3.36 0.81 -3.11
N PHE A 83 2.80 -0.30 -2.63
CA PHE A 83 1.90 -0.26 -1.47
C PHE A 83 2.60 0.25 -0.20
N PRO A 84 3.80 -0.25 0.18
CA PRO A 84 4.57 0.31 1.28
C PRO A 84 4.93 1.78 1.08
N VAL A 85 5.24 2.22 -0.15
CA VAL A 85 5.53 3.62 -0.45
C VAL A 85 4.32 4.50 -0.17
N LEU A 86 3.12 4.08 -0.58
CA LEU A 86 1.90 4.83 -0.30
C LEU A 86 1.60 4.91 1.19
N LEU A 87 1.75 3.79 1.92
CA LEU A 87 1.60 3.79 3.38
C LEU A 87 2.64 4.66 4.10
N GLY A 88 3.88 4.66 3.61
CA GLY A 88 4.96 5.48 4.16
C GLY A 88 4.73 6.97 3.94
N LEU A 89 4.34 7.35 2.71
CA LEU A 89 3.94 8.73 2.39
C LEU A 89 2.76 9.18 3.27
N ASP A 90 1.81 8.28 3.47
CA ASP A 90 0.66 8.55 4.31
C ASP A 90 1.05 8.86 5.75
N SER A 91 1.87 7.99 6.34
CA SER A 91 2.38 8.10 7.72
C SER A 91 3.20 9.38 7.93
N LEU A 92 4.06 9.73 6.95
CA LEU A 92 4.84 10.97 6.97
C LEU A 92 3.92 12.20 7.01
N LEU A 93 2.91 12.22 6.14
CA LEU A 93 1.99 13.34 6.03
C LEU A 93 1.16 13.55 7.32
N ILE A 94 0.68 12.50 8.00
CA ILE A 94 -0.03 12.73 9.28
C ILE A 94 0.94 13.17 10.35
N THR A 95 2.17 12.65 10.36
CA THR A 95 3.20 13.09 11.31
C THR A 95 3.45 14.60 11.17
N LEU A 96 3.54 15.11 9.94
CA LEU A 96 3.68 16.54 9.67
C LEU A 96 2.43 17.34 10.07
N ALA A 97 1.23 16.86 9.73
CA ALA A 97 -0.03 17.55 10.05
C ALA A 97 -0.27 17.62 11.56
N MET A 98 -0.12 16.50 12.27
CA MET A 98 -0.28 16.44 13.71
C MET A 98 0.85 17.17 14.45
N GLY A 99 2.08 17.16 13.93
CA GLY A 99 3.17 17.95 14.46
C GLY A 99 2.90 19.46 14.40
N ARG A 100 2.06 19.93 13.47
CA ARG A 100 1.55 21.31 13.45
C ARG A 100 0.47 21.50 14.51
N VAL A 101 -0.46 20.57 14.66
CA VAL A 101 -1.56 20.66 15.64
C VAL A 101 -1.07 20.60 17.08
N ALA A 102 -0.15 19.69 17.40
CA ALA A 102 0.40 19.50 18.75
C ALA A 102 1.21 20.72 19.25
N ARG A 103 1.80 21.51 18.34
CA ARG A 103 2.45 22.80 18.70
C ARG A 103 1.45 23.87 19.11
N VAL A 104 0.19 23.74 18.69
CA VAL A 104 -0.87 24.73 18.92
C VAL A 104 -1.77 24.30 20.07
N ASN A 105 -1.92 22.99 20.32
CA ASN A 105 -2.76 22.45 21.38
C ASN A 105 -2.02 21.34 22.14
N THR A 106 -1.52 21.66 23.35
CA THR A 106 -0.74 20.76 24.21
C THR A 106 -1.56 19.69 24.94
N GLU A 107 -2.89 19.80 24.96
CA GLU A 107 -3.79 18.93 25.75
C GLU A 107 -4.37 17.73 24.98
N LEU A 108 -4.19 17.68 23.67
CA LEU A 108 -4.60 16.60 22.78
C LEU A 108 -3.33 15.84 22.38
N VAL A 109 -2.98 14.61 22.75
CA VAL A 109 -3.75 13.36 22.84
C VAL A 109 -2.80 12.28 23.41
N PRO A 110 -3.17 11.48 24.43
CA PRO A 110 -2.32 10.42 24.97
C PRO A 110 -2.11 9.21 24.02
N ASP A 111 -3.06 8.94 23.13
CA ASP A 111 -3.12 7.70 22.31
C ASP A 111 -2.66 7.86 20.84
N LEU A 112 -2.16 9.05 20.47
CA LEU A 112 -1.62 9.33 19.14
C LEU A 112 -0.45 8.42 18.66
N PRO A 113 0.44 7.87 19.52
CA PRO A 113 1.64 7.15 19.06
C PRO A 113 1.33 5.98 18.13
N LEU A 114 0.33 5.16 18.45
CA LEU A 114 0.02 3.91 17.73
C LEU A 114 -0.52 4.15 16.31
N LEU A 115 -1.25 5.26 16.11
CA LEU A 115 -1.78 5.65 14.80
C LEU A 115 -0.67 6.06 13.82
N TYR A 116 0.43 6.65 14.29
CA TYR A 116 1.57 7.01 13.42
C TYR A 116 2.32 5.79 12.90
N TYR A 117 2.44 4.75 13.73
CA TYR A 117 3.29 3.60 13.41
C TYR A 117 2.54 2.47 12.70
N HIS A 118 1.21 2.45 12.72
CA HIS A 118 0.43 1.38 12.08
C HIS A 118 0.76 1.26 10.58
N GLY A 119 0.76 2.37 9.84
CA GLY A 119 1.08 2.37 8.41
C GLY A 119 2.53 1.95 8.12
N LEU A 120 3.46 2.32 9.00
CA LEU A 120 4.87 1.94 8.88
C LEU A 120 5.10 0.45 9.16
N ILE A 121 4.46 -0.10 10.19
CA ILE A 121 4.50 -1.53 10.52
C ILE A 121 3.90 -2.34 9.37
N GLU A 122 2.75 -1.91 8.84
CA GLU A 122 2.11 -2.57 7.70
C GLU A 122 2.95 -2.49 6.42
N ALA A 123 3.61 -1.35 6.17
CA ALA A 123 4.56 -1.18 5.07
C ALA A 123 5.73 -2.18 5.19
N LEU A 124 6.35 -2.28 6.36
CA LEU A 124 7.44 -3.22 6.63
C LEU A 124 6.99 -4.67 6.46
N ALA A 125 5.84 -5.04 7.05
CA ALA A 125 5.26 -6.38 6.92
C ALA A 125 5.00 -6.73 5.45
N THR A 126 4.53 -5.77 4.65
CA THR A 126 4.27 -5.98 3.23
C THR A 126 5.57 -6.18 2.44
N VAL A 127 6.63 -5.42 2.72
CA VAL A 127 7.94 -5.64 2.08
C VAL A 127 8.46 -7.05 2.40
N LEU A 128 8.43 -7.45 3.67
CA LEU A 128 8.87 -8.78 4.09
C LEU A 128 8.06 -9.89 3.42
N LEU A 129 6.74 -9.75 3.38
CA LEU A 129 5.85 -10.67 2.68
C LEU A 129 6.19 -10.76 1.19
N GLY A 130 6.46 -9.63 0.53
CA GLY A 130 6.86 -9.58 -0.86
C GLY A 130 8.15 -10.34 -1.14
N LEU A 131 9.16 -10.18 -0.28
CA LEU A 131 10.42 -10.94 -0.38
C LEU A 131 10.19 -12.45 -0.28
N VAL A 132 9.37 -12.89 0.69
CA VAL A 132 9.01 -14.30 0.87
C VAL A 132 8.28 -14.85 -0.36
N VAL A 133 7.26 -14.13 -0.85
CA VAL A 133 6.48 -14.54 -2.03
C VAL A 133 7.37 -14.65 -3.27
N MET A 134 8.27 -13.67 -3.50
CA MET A 134 9.20 -13.71 -4.62
C MET A 134 10.20 -14.88 -4.51
N ALA A 135 10.71 -15.17 -3.31
CA ALA A 135 11.62 -16.30 -3.09
C ALA A 135 10.95 -17.64 -3.39
N ILE A 136 9.71 -17.84 -2.89
CA ILE A 136 8.94 -19.08 -3.11
C ILE A 136 8.62 -19.26 -4.58
N LEU A 137 7.99 -18.26 -5.21
CA LEU A 137 7.54 -18.35 -6.60
C LEU A 137 8.72 -18.42 -7.58
N GLY A 138 9.80 -17.67 -7.32
CA GLY A 138 11.02 -17.71 -8.11
C GLY A 138 11.67 -19.10 -8.10
N THR A 139 11.83 -19.69 -6.91
CA THR A 139 12.41 -21.03 -6.75
C THR A 139 11.56 -22.09 -7.44
N TYR A 140 10.24 -22.06 -7.21
CA TYR A 140 9.31 -23.00 -7.83
C TYR A 140 9.38 -22.91 -9.37
N TYR A 141 9.35 -21.69 -9.91
CA TYR A 141 9.38 -21.47 -11.36
C TYR A 141 10.67 -22.00 -12.00
N GLN A 142 11.83 -21.76 -11.36
CA GLN A 142 13.11 -22.28 -11.84
C GLN A 142 13.12 -23.81 -11.85
N ASN A 143 12.65 -24.46 -10.78
CA ASN A 143 12.58 -25.91 -10.69
C ASN A 143 11.64 -26.50 -11.76
N HIS A 144 10.48 -25.90 -11.94
CA HIS A 144 9.51 -26.34 -12.93
C HIS A 144 10.03 -26.19 -14.38
N ARG A 145 10.76 -25.10 -14.67
CA ARG A 145 11.37 -24.90 -16.00
C ARG A 145 12.50 -25.90 -16.26
N ARG A 146 13.33 -26.21 -15.25
CA ARG A 146 14.37 -27.24 -15.33
C ARG A 146 13.75 -28.61 -15.63
N ALA A 147 12.70 -29.02 -14.92
CA ALA A 147 12.04 -30.30 -15.12
C ALA A 147 11.55 -30.51 -16.57
N ARG A 148 11.02 -29.45 -17.23
CA ARG A 148 10.61 -29.52 -18.64
C ARG A 148 11.79 -29.65 -19.62
N HIS A 149 12.97 -29.14 -19.28
CA HIS A 149 14.16 -29.29 -20.13
C HIS A 149 14.80 -30.68 -20.02
N PHE A 150 14.59 -31.40 -18.93
CA PHE A 150 15.09 -32.77 -18.73
C PHE A 150 14.10 -33.87 -19.16
N ALA A 151 12.89 -33.50 -19.59
CA ALA A 151 11.94 -34.42 -20.24
C ALA A 151 11.60 -34.00 -21.69
N PRO A 152 12.58 -33.86 -22.61
CA PRO A 152 12.30 -33.61 -24.01
C PRO A 152 11.95 -34.94 -24.71
N GLY A 153 10.70 -35.38 -24.69
CA GLY A 153 10.28 -36.49 -25.56
C GLY A 153 9.24 -37.48 -25.04
N VAL A 154 8.18 -37.02 -24.37
CA VAL A 154 6.90 -37.74 -24.35
C VAL A 154 5.82 -36.84 -24.91
#